data_AF-A0A6B0D5Z0-F1
#
_entry.id   AF-A0A6B0D5Z0-F1
#
_cell.length_a   1.000
_cell.length_b   1.000
_cell.length_c   1.000
_cell.angle_alpha   90.00
_cell.angle_beta   90.00
_cell.angle_gamma   90.00
#
_symmetry.space_group_name_H-M   'P 1'
#
loop_
_entity.id
_entity.type
_entity.pdbx_description
1 polymer ?
#
loop_
_entity_poly.entity_id
_entity_poly.type
_entity_poly.pdbx_seq_one_letter_code
_entity_poly.pdbx_strand_id
1 'polypeptide(L)'
;KLAVVDIGYGDGILRTRAKHEALINGKRYPIRALMMSHMFVEVDGNVHAQDEVILYNNDIRIDEYTFKGVGANSEQLSAMNHDSLKKEYISNDC
;
A
#
# COMPACT_ATOMS: atom_id res chain seq x y z
N LYS A 1 13.82 -5.35 -11.15
CA LYS A 1 14.44 -4.25 -10.37
C LYS A 1 13.71 -4.16 -9.03
N LEU A 2 14.27 -3.51 -8.01
CA LEU A 2 13.62 -3.38 -6.71
C LEU A 2 13.44 -1.90 -6.38
N ALA A 3 12.21 -1.50 -6.09
CA ALA A 3 11.88 -0.17 -5.59
C ALA A 3 11.78 -0.22 -4.06
N VAL A 4 12.24 0.84 -3.40
CA VAL A 4 12.06 1.07 -1.96
C VAL A 4 10.92 2.06 -1.81
N VAL A 5 9.93 1.70 -1.01
CA VAL A 5 8.78 2.56 -0.71
C VAL A 5 8.82 2.88 0.77
N ASP A 6 8.76 4.16 1.11
CA ASP A 6 8.86 4.71 2.47
C ASP A 6 7.52 4.57 3.22
N ILE A 7 7.12 3.32 3.41
CA ILE A 7 6.00 2.92 4.26
C ILE A 7 6.20 1.47 4.71
N GLY A 8 5.93 1.19 5.99
CA GLY A 8 6.10 -0.13 6.57
C GLY A 8 4.98 -0.54 7.52
N TYR A 9 5.20 -1.62 8.27
CA TYR A 9 4.21 -2.07 9.26
C TYR A 9 4.11 -1.15 10.48
N GLY A 10 5.09 -0.26 10.71
CA GLY A 10 5.03 0.78 11.74
C GLY A 10 4.04 1.90 11.40
N ASP A 11 3.71 2.05 10.11
CA ASP A 11 2.72 2.99 9.60
C ASP A 11 1.30 2.38 9.55
N GLY A 12 1.17 1.12 9.95
CA GLY A 12 -0.12 0.41 9.98
C GLY A 12 -0.38 -0.53 8.83
N ILE A 13 0.60 -0.77 7.94
CA ILE A 13 0.47 -1.80 6.90
C ILE A 13 0.56 -3.19 7.53
N LEU A 14 -0.54 -3.95 7.48
CA LEU A 14 -0.56 -5.31 8.02
C LEU A 14 0.49 -6.18 7.32
N ARG A 15 1.20 -7.03 8.09
CA ARG A 15 2.20 -7.96 7.54
C ARG A 15 1.62 -8.91 6.50
N THR A 16 0.36 -9.28 6.66
CA THR A 16 -0.41 -10.08 5.71
C THR A 16 -0.69 -9.33 4.41
N ARG A 17 -0.84 -7.99 4.44
CA ARG A 17 -1.06 -7.16 3.24
C ARG A 17 0.14 -7.20 2.29
N ALA A 18 1.35 -7.30 2.82
CA ALA A 18 2.59 -7.41 2.06
C ALA A 18 2.79 -8.76 1.34
N LYS A 19 1.88 -9.73 1.53
CA LYS A 19 1.86 -10.96 0.72
C LYS A 19 1.26 -10.74 -0.67
N HIS A 20 0.76 -9.53 -0.95
CA HIS A 20 0.09 -9.19 -2.20
C HIS A 20 0.71 -7.95 -2.87
N GLU A 21 0.16 -7.58 -4.01
CA GLU A 21 0.65 -6.50 -4.88
C GLU A 21 0.31 -5.07 -4.41
N ALA A 22 1.11 -4.11 -4.92
CA ALA A 22 0.84 -2.68 -4.97
C ALA A 22 0.62 -2.23 -6.43
N LEU A 23 -0.03 -1.08 -6.63
CA LEU A 23 -0.34 -0.52 -7.95
C LEU A 23 0.57 0.67 -8.22
N ILE A 24 1.32 0.62 -9.33
CA ILE A 24 2.24 1.67 -9.78
C ILE A 24 2.00 1.85 -11.28
N ASN A 25 1.76 3.10 -11.73
CA ASN A 25 1.49 3.41 -13.13
C ASN A 25 0.40 2.52 -13.77
N GLY A 26 -0.66 2.20 -13.02
CA GLY A 26 -1.77 1.35 -13.48
C GLY A 26 -1.45 -0.15 -13.60
N LYS A 27 -0.25 -0.59 -13.20
CA LYS A 27 0.16 -2.00 -13.20
C LYS A 27 0.39 -2.52 -11.78
N ARG A 28 -0.01 -3.78 -11.56
CA ARG A 28 0.17 -4.49 -10.27
C ARG A 28 1.59 -5.07 -10.18
N TYR A 29 2.28 -4.77 -9.09
CA TYR A 29 3.64 -5.21 -8.79
C TYR A 29 3.72 -5.89 -7.42
N PRO A 30 4.41 -7.04 -7.28
CA PRO A 30 4.42 -7.79 -6.02
C PRO A 30 5.30 -7.12 -4.96
N ILE A 31 4.80 -7.05 -3.72
CA ILE A 31 5.59 -6.68 -2.55
C ILE A 31 6.44 -7.90 -2.16
N ARG A 32 7.76 -7.70 -2.03
CA ARG A 32 8.74 -8.77 -1.75
C ARG A 32 9.15 -8.85 -0.29
N ALA A 33 9.14 -7.71 0.40
CA ALA A 33 9.43 -7.65 1.83
C ALA A 33 8.81 -6.40 2.45
N LEU A 34 8.44 -6.50 3.73
CA LEU A 34 7.89 -5.42 4.54
C LEU A 34 8.68 -5.30 5.84
N MET A 35 9.28 -4.13 6.05
CA MET A 35 9.98 -3.74 7.25
C MET A 35 9.14 -2.74 8.06
N MET A 36 9.70 -2.23 9.15
CA MET A 36 8.96 -1.33 10.05
C MET A 36 8.63 0.00 9.36
N SER A 37 9.58 0.58 8.64
CA SER A 37 9.44 1.90 8.01
C SER A 37 9.33 1.86 6.50
N HIS A 38 9.64 0.73 5.85
CA HIS A 38 9.73 0.65 4.39
C HIS A 38 9.30 -0.72 3.86
N MET A 39 8.93 -0.77 2.58
CA MET A 39 8.69 -2.01 1.84
C MET A 39 9.49 -2.06 0.54
N PHE A 40 9.72 -3.28 0.07
CA PHE A 40 10.36 -3.54 -1.21
C PHE A 40 9.33 -4.05 -2.22
N VAL A 41 9.25 -3.39 -3.37
CA VAL A 41 8.36 -3.76 -4.48
C VAL A 41 9.22 -4.17 -5.67
N GLU A 42 8.93 -5.33 -6.25
CA GLU A 42 9.59 -5.73 -7.49
C GLU A 42 8.98 -4.96 -8.67
N VAL A 43 9.83 -4.25 -9.41
CA VAL A 43 9.42 -3.37 -10.51
C VAL A 43 10.17 -3.66 -11.80
N ASP A 44 9.63 -3.21 -12.92
CA ASP A 44 10.24 -3.31 -14.24
C ASP A 44 10.97 -2.01 -14.65
N GLY A 45 11.26 -1.84 -15.94
CA GLY A 45 11.97 -0.68 -16.46
C GLY A 45 11.15 0.60 -16.59
N ASN A 46 9.83 0.53 -16.45
CA ASN A 46 8.92 1.67 -16.64
C ASN A 46 8.62 2.43 -15.34
N VAL A 47 9.12 1.95 -14.20
CA VAL A 47 8.96 2.59 -12.90
C VAL A 47 10.18 3.44 -12.59
N HIS A 48 9.92 4.68 -12.18
CA HIS A 48 10.92 5.69 -11.84
C HIS A 48 10.78 6.10 -10.36
N ALA A 49 11.82 6.76 -9.84
CA ALA A 49 11.75 7.33 -8.50
C ALA A 49 10.64 8.39 -8.45
N GLN A 50 9.93 8.45 -7.32
CA GLN A 50 8.79 9.35 -7.08
C GLN A 50 7.47 8.97 -7.78
N ASP A 51 7.44 7.88 -8.56
CA ASP A 51 6.16 7.33 -9.04
C ASP A 51 5.27 6.95 -7.85
N GLU A 52 3.98 7.21 -7.98
CA GLU A 52 3.00 6.95 -6.91
C GLU A 52 2.80 5.44 -6.72
N VAL A 53 2.81 5.02 -5.45
CA VAL A 53 2.56 3.64 -5.05
C VAL A 53 1.24 3.56 -4.30
N ILE A 54 0.30 2.82 -4.88
CA ILE A 54 -1.06 2.73 -4.38
C ILE A 54 -1.28 1.36 -3.74
N LEU A 55 -1.63 1.35 -2.45
CA LEU A 55 -1.99 0.12 -1.72
C LEU A 55 -3.50 -0.14 -1.69
N TYR A 56 -4.30 0.92 -1.85
CA TYR A 56 -5.76 0.85 -1.94
C TYR A 56 -6.29 1.94 -2.87
N ASN A 57 -7.16 1.57 -3.82
CA ASN A 57 -7.95 2.48 -4.66
C ASN A 57 -9.16 1.73 -5.23
N ASN A 58 -9.81 2.25 -6.28
CA ASN A 58 -10.92 1.57 -6.95
C ASN A 58 -10.52 0.27 -7.65
N ASP A 59 -9.26 0.12 -8.07
CA ASP A 59 -8.75 -1.08 -8.73
C ASP A 59 -8.21 -2.11 -7.73
N ILE A 60 -7.65 -1.64 -6.62
CA ILE A 60 -7.10 -2.39 -5.49
C ILE A 60 -7.98 -2.09 -4.28
N ARG A 61 -9.17 -2.69 -4.25
CA ARG A 61 -10.15 -2.41 -3.19
C ARG A 61 -9.79 -3.12 -1.90
N ILE A 62 -10.08 -2.49 -0.77
CA ILE A 62 -9.78 -3.06 0.56
C ILE A 62 -10.54 -4.37 0.85
N ASP A 63 -11.76 -4.50 0.34
CA ASP A 63 -12.59 -5.68 0.51
C ASP A 63 -12.03 -6.89 -0.26
N GLU A 64 -11.39 -6.68 -1.43
CA GLU A 64 -10.64 -7.70 -2.14
C GLU A 64 -9.59 -8.37 -1.22
N TYR A 65 -8.87 -7.57 -0.42
CA TYR A 65 -7.85 -8.08 0.51
C TYR A 65 -8.43 -8.70 1.77
N THR A 66 -9.62 -8.28 2.18
CA THR A 66 -10.38 -8.97 3.23
C THR A 66 -10.72 -10.39 2.78
N PHE A 67 -11.21 -10.58 1.55
CA PHE A 67 -11.48 -11.91 1.00
C PHE A 67 -10.22 -12.76 0.84
N LYS A 68 -9.06 -12.14 0.61
CA LYS A 68 -7.76 -12.81 0.57
C LYS A 68 -7.17 -13.13 1.95
N GLY A 69 -7.86 -12.79 3.04
CA GLY A 69 -7.45 -13.11 4.41
C GLY A 69 -6.39 -12.18 4.99
N VAL A 70 -6.29 -10.94 4.49
CA VAL A 70 -5.36 -9.94 5.05
C VAL A 70 -5.78 -9.49 6.44
N GLY A 71 -7.08 -9.28 6.64
CA GLY A 71 -7.69 -8.77 7.87
C GLY A 71 -9.08 -8.20 7.54
N ALA A 72 -9.92 -7.94 8.53
CA ALA A 72 -11.22 -7.31 8.28
C ALA A 72 -11.04 -5.89 7.69
N ASN A 73 -12.02 -5.38 6.95
CA ASN A 73 -11.97 -4.00 6.42
C ASN A 73 -11.66 -2.98 7.52
N SER A 74 -12.30 -3.12 8.68
CA SER A 74 -12.08 -2.26 9.84
C SER A 74 -10.66 -2.38 10.38
N GLU A 75 -10.12 -3.59 10.51
CA GLU A 75 -8.77 -3.86 11.01
C GLU A 75 -7.70 -3.24 10.09
N GLN A 76 -7.83 -3.46 8.78
CA GLN A 76 -6.93 -2.88 7.78
C GLN A 76 -6.92 -1.35 7.84
N LEU A 77 -8.07 -0.71 8.07
CA LEU A 77 -8.17 0.75 8.18
C LEU A 77 -7.72 1.27 9.55
N SER A 78 -8.10 0.60 10.63
CA SER A 78 -7.83 1.04 12.00
C SER A 78 -6.37 0.87 12.39
N ALA A 79 -5.63 0.01 11.70
CA ALA A 79 -4.20 -0.18 11.93
C ALA A 79 -3.36 1.02 11.48
N MET A 80 -3.88 1.87 10.57
CA MET A 80 -3.16 3.03 10.04
C MET A 80 -2.73 3.99 11.15
N ASN A 81 -1.44 4.29 11.19
CA ASN A 81 -0.87 5.17 12.19
C ASN A 81 -1.04 6.64 11.81
N HIS A 82 -1.93 7.35 12.52
CA HIS A 82 -2.22 8.76 12.25
C HIS A 82 -1.10 9.73 12.64
N ASP A 83 -0.11 9.30 13.43
CA ASP A 83 1.04 10.12 13.80
C ASP A 83 2.17 10.05 12.75
N SER A 84 2.27 8.95 12.01
CA SER A 84 3.26 8.79 10.93
C SER A 84 2.70 9.11 9.53
N LEU A 85 1.40 8.89 9.32
CA LEU A 85 0.74 9.16 8.04
C LEU A 85 0.11 10.55 8.01
N LYS A 86 0.30 11.25 6.88
CA LYS A 86 -0.43 12.49 6.59
C LYS A 86 -1.84 12.15 6.12
N LYS A 87 -2.86 12.63 6.83
CA LYS A 87 -4.26 12.57 6.39
C LYS A 87 -4.62 13.83 5.62
N GLU A 88 -5.02 13.66 4.36
CA GLU A 88 -5.51 14.76 3.52
C GLU A 88 -7.01 14.57 3.26
N TYR A 89 -7.77 15.66 3.40
CA TYR A 89 -9.20 15.67 3.10
C TYR A 89 -9.37 16.27 1.71
N ILE A 90 -9.81 15.45 0.76
CA ILE A 90 -10.13 15.90 -0.59
C ILE A 90 -11.60 16.33 -0.57
N SER A 91 -11.86 17.62 -0.45
CA SER A 91 -13.18 18.15 -0.80
C SER A 91 -13.28 18.08 -2.31
N ASN A 92 -14.08 17.14 -2.81
CA ASN A 92 -14.63 17.32 -4.14
C ASN A 92 -15.65 18.45 -4.02
N ASP A 93 -15.19 19.69 -4.18
CA ASP A 93 -16.07 20.84 -4.29
C ASP A 93 -16.96 20.58 -5.52
N CYS A 94 -18.23 20.28 -5.26
CA CYS A 94 -19.30 20.25 -6.27
C CYS A 94 -19.79 21.68 -6.56
#